data_AF-A0A3A4RQR2-F1
#
_entry.id   AF-A0A3A4RQR2-F1
#
_cell.length_a   1.000
_cell.length_b   1.000
_cell.length_c   1.000
_cell.angle_alpha   90.00
_cell.angle_beta   90.00
_cell.angle_gamma   90.00
#
_symmetry.space_group_name_H-M   'P 1'
#
loop_
_entity.id
_entity.type
_entity.pdbx_description
1 polymer ?
#
loop_
_entity_poly.entity_id
_entity_poly.type
_entity_poly.pdbx_seq_one_letter_code
_entity_poly.pdbx_strand_id
1 'polypeptide(L)'
;MRIITTHKGTDFDGLASVVAGTVLYPDAVPVLPGSVNPNVKNFLALHKEMFPVKTPQEIDFETVTHLVVVDTNNWSRLDHINILKNRTDLDIFVWDHHPGECEIVSGGKCIRETGATITLMAEQIRKEGKKPTPVQATLFLAGIYEDTGGLIFPSTTAADAYAAGYLLEQNADLTVINSFLKPAYNAEQKNILFEMLKCAERIKVNQHTISCNILEVEGHVGNLSVVVNMYREIVNVNAAFGIFYEKKRQVCIVIGRSNTDDLNMGSIMRGLGGGGHPGAGSALIKSIEPEVVREMLIEQIRKDHHSASLIDLMSYPVTSVAPDTSMKKAAMILREKGFSGLPVVDGKKLVGIISRRDFRKLKRENQIDSPVKAFMSRDQIITIAANKSPLEAANLIVKYDIGRIPVIQDDEIIGIVTRTDVMRYFYNLLPD
;
A
#
# COMPACT_ATOMS: atom_id res chain seq x y z
N MET A 1 -13.88 32.61 23.44
CA MET A 1 -13.37 31.24 23.70
C MET A 1 -12.73 30.68 22.44
N ARG A 2 -11.64 29.92 22.58
CA ARG A 2 -11.02 29.16 21.49
C ARG A 2 -11.42 27.69 21.61
N ILE A 3 -11.83 27.07 20.51
CA ILE A 3 -12.12 25.64 20.46
C ILE A 3 -11.27 24.96 19.38
N ILE A 4 -10.94 23.69 19.58
CA ILE A 4 -10.31 22.82 18.57
C ILE A 4 -11.23 21.65 18.31
N THR A 5 -11.49 21.32 17.04
CA THR A 5 -12.39 20.23 16.64
C THR A 5 -11.90 19.53 15.38
N THR A 6 -12.49 18.37 15.09
CA THR A 6 -12.14 17.51 13.96
C THR A 6 -13.40 16.89 13.32
N HIS A 7 -13.21 16.03 12.34
CA HIS A 7 -14.28 15.42 11.57
C HIS A 7 -15.06 14.35 12.35
N LYS A 8 -16.33 14.16 11.97
CA LYS A 8 -17.18 13.03 12.38
C LYS A 8 -16.51 11.68 12.05
N GLY A 9 -16.70 10.70 12.93
CA GLY A 9 -16.02 9.40 12.80
C GLY A 9 -14.53 9.49 13.13
N THR A 10 -14.16 10.37 14.07
CA THR A 10 -12.77 10.68 14.46
C THR A 10 -11.95 9.42 14.72
N ASP A 11 -10.84 9.27 14.02
CA ASP A 11 -9.80 8.26 14.19
C ASP A 11 -8.65 8.79 15.07
N PHE A 12 -7.54 8.06 15.19
CA PHE A 12 -6.43 8.50 16.03
C PHE A 12 -5.73 9.73 15.47
N ASP A 13 -5.69 9.97 14.15
CA ASP A 13 -5.11 11.21 13.63
C ASP A 13 -5.94 12.42 14.05
N GLY A 14 -7.26 12.37 13.86
CA GLY A 14 -8.16 13.42 14.31
C GLY A 14 -8.09 13.66 15.82
N LEU A 15 -8.12 12.60 16.64
CA LEU A 15 -8.01 12.73 18.11
C LEU A 15 -6.64 13.30 18.52
N ALA A 16 -5.56 12.75 17.96
CA ALA A 16 -4.20 13.18 18.26
C ALA A 16 -4.02 14.65 17.91
N SER A 17 -4.51 15.07 16.76
CA SER A 17 -4.45 16.45 16.28
C SER A 17 -5.26 17.40 17.17
N VAL A 18 -6.44 16.98 17.67
CA VAL A 18 -7.20 17.78 18.65
C VAL A 18 -6.40 17.98 19.94
N VAL A 19 -5.78 16.92 20.46
CA VAL A 19 -4.97 16.99 21.67
C VAL A 19 -3.67 17.78 21.44
N ALA A 20 -3.02 17.63 20.29
CA ALA A 20 -1.87 18.43 19.88
C ALA A 20 -2.22 19.92 19.79
N GLY A 21 -3.46 20.23 19.37
CA GLY A 21 -3.99 21.57 19.42
C GLY A 21 -3.98 22.14 20.84
N THR A 22 -4.25 21.36 21.89
CA THR A 22 -4.16 21.86 23.29
C THR A 22 -2.73 22.17 23.73
N VAL A 23 -1.73 21.55 23.10
CA VAL A 23 -0.30 21.86 23.33
C VAL A 23 0.06 23.17 22.60
N LEU A 24 -0.40 23.34 21.37
CA LEU A 24 -0.15 24.55 20.58
C LEU A 24 -0.94 25.76 21.08
N TYR A 25 -2.17 25.54 21.55
CA TYR A 25 -3.12 26.54 22.01
C TYR A 25 -3.63 26.16 23.43
N PRO A 26 -2.86 26.46 24.50
CA PRO A 26 -3.21 26.01 25.86
C PRO A 26 -4.53 26.53 26.43
N ASP A 27 -5.07 27.62 25.85
CA ASP A 27 -6.36 28.22 26.20
C ASP A 27 -7.54 27.57 25.46
N ALA A 28 -7.28 26.68 24.51
CA ALA A 28 -8.29 26.09 23.67
C ALA A 28 -8.99 24.91 24.34
N VAL A 29 -10.30 24.84 24.13
CA VAL A 29 -11.13 23.72 24.58
C VAL A 29 -11.17 22.65 23.48
N PRO A 30 -10.70 21.42 23.73
CA PRO A 30 -10.78 20.34 22.76
C PRO A 30 -12.22 19.80 22.69
N VAL A 31 -12.77 19.72 21.48
CA VAL A 31 -14.15 19.30 21.20
C VAL A 31 -14.13 18.12 20.24
N LEU A 32 -14.71 16.99 20.64
CA LEU A 32 -14.86 15.81 19.78
C LEU A 32 -16.31 15.64 19.35
N PRO A 33 -16.57 15.22 18.10
CA PRO A 33 -17.92 14.92 17.61
C PRO A 33 -18.56 13.75 18.36
N GLY A 34 -19.88 13.58 18.23
CA GLY A 34 -20.59 12.48 18.89
C GLY A 34 -20.22 11.09 18.34
N SER A 35 -19.77 11.05 17.09
CA SER A 35 -19.32 9.84 16.41
C SER A 35 -17.79 9.78 16.35
N VAL A 36 -17.20 8.76 16.98
CA VAL A 36 -15.76 8.45 16.96
C VAL A 36 -15.52 6.99 16.57
N ASN A 37 -14.35 6.70 16.01
CA ASN A 37 -13.90 5.35 15.68
C ASN A 37 -13.90 4.44 16.94
N PRO A 38 -14.30 3.16 16.84
CA PRO A 38 -14.27 2.21 17.96
C PRO A 38 -12.93 2.13 18.71
N ASN A 39 -11.79 2.21 18.01
CA ASN A 39 -10.46 2.15 18.65
C ASN A 39 -10.22 3.39 19.51
N VAL A 40 -10.56 4.57 18.98
CA VAL A 40 -10.53 5.85 19.70
C VAL A 40 -11.46 5.82 20.91
N LYS A 41 -12.68 5.29 20.75
CA LYS A 41 -13.63 5.13 21.85
C LYS A 41 -13.06 4.28 22.98
N ASN A 42 -12.44 3.15 22.65
CA ASN A 42 -11.81 2.26 23.62
C ASN A 42 -10.61 2.92 24.30
N PHE A 43 -9.79 3.65 23.54
CA PHE A 43 -8.68 4.41 24.08
C PHE A 43 -9.15 5.47 25.08
N LEU A 44 -10.12 6.30 24.69
CA LEU A 44 -10.67 7.34 25.57
C LEU A 44 -11.37 6.77 26.81
N ALA A 45 -12.02 5.61 26.71
CA ALA A 45 -12.63 4.96 27.87
C ALA A 45 -11.60 4.63 28.97
N LEU A 46 -10.36 4.33 28.59
CA LEU A 46 -9.26 4.02 29.51
C LEU A 46 -8.47 5.28 29.93
N HIS A 47 -8.51 6.35 29.14
CA HIS A 47 -7.67 7.54 29.31
C HIS A 47 -8.47 8.83 29.54
N LYS A 48 -9.77 8.74 29.87
CA LYS A 48 -10.70 9.89 29.93
C LYS A 48 -10.21 11.05 30.80
N GLU A 49 -9.64 10.73 31.97
CA GLU A 49 -9.13 11.74 32.91
C GLU A 49 -7.88 12.46 32.39
N MET A 50 -7.10 11.83 31.50
CA MET A 50 -5.89 12.41 30.91
C MET A 50 -6.19 13.27 29.67
N PHE A 51 -7.36 13.08 29.05
CA PHE A 51 -7.78 13.79 27.85
C PHE A 51 -9.19 14.36 28.06
N PRO A 52 -9.34 15.49 28.78
CA PRO A 52 -10.63 16.11 29.06
C PRO A 52 -11.19 16.80 27.81
N VAL A 53 -11.80 16.01 26.94
CA VAL A 53 -12.51 16.45 25.73
C VAL A 53 -13.98 16.76 26.04
N LYS A 54 -14.53 17.78 25.38
CA LYS A 54 -15.95 18.12 25.43
C LYS A 54 -16.69 17.67 24.19
N THR A 55 -18.00 17.48 24.32
CA THR A 55 -18.91 17.30 23.19
C THR A 55 -19.43 18.66 22.69
N PRO A 56 -19.91 18.78 21.43
CA PRO A 56 -20.48 20.02 20.91
C PRO A 56 -21.63 20.55 21.78
N GLN A 57 -22.40 19.68 22.43
CA GLN A 57 -23.53 20.06 23.27
C GLN A 57 -23.10 20.74 24.58
N GLU A 58 -21.85 20.58 25.00
CA GLU A 58 -21.28 21.21 26.20
C GLU A 58 -20.64 22.58 25.92
N ILE A 59 -20.73 23.05 24.67
CA ILE A 59 -20.11 24.28 24.21
C ILE A 59 -21.17 25.36 24.02
N ASP A 60 -20.96 26.50 24.68
CA ASP A 60 -21.66 27.74 24.35
C ASP A 60 -21.02 28.40 23.12
N PHE A 61 -21.61 28.14 21.96
CA PHE A 61 -21.12 28.59 20.66
C PHE A 61 -21.17 30.11 20.47
N GLU A 62 -21.97 30.85 21.23
CA GLU A 62 -22.01 32.31 21.14
C GLU A 62 -20.67 32.91 21.62
N THR A 63 -20.08 32.31 22.65
CA THR A 63 -18.81 32.73 23.24
C THR A 63 -17.59 32.38 22.39
N VAL A 64 -17.74 31.59 21.33
CA VAL A 64 -16.62 31.15 20.48
C VAL A 64 -16.17 32.30 19.59
N THR A 65 -14.86 32.57 19.65
CA THR A 65 -14.17 33.66 18.93
C THR A 65 -13.06 33.14 18.02
N HIS A 66 -12.55 31.95 18.32
CA HIS A 66 -11.50 31.30 17.55
C HIS A 66 -11.85 29.81 17.37
N LEU A 67 -11.71 29.30 16.14
CA LEU A 67 -11.96 27.91 15.79
C LEU A 67 -10.72 27.32 15.12
N VAL A 68 -10.14 26.29 15.72
CA VAL A 68 -9.11 25.48 15.08
C VAL A 68 -9.76 24.20 14.58
N VAL A 69 -9.66 23.96 13.27
CA VAL A 69 -10.12 22.73 12.63
C VAL A 69 -8.92 21.89 12.29
N VAL A 70 -8.94 20.62 12.70
CA VAL A 70 -7.85 19.67 12.43
C VAL A 70 -8.37 18.45 11.68
N ASP A 71 -7.54 17.96 10.78
CA ASP A 71 -7.75 16.75 9.99
C ASP A 71 -9.02 16.76 9.11
N THR A 72 -9.41 17.98 8.72
CA THR A 72 -10.38 18.20 7.65
C THR A 72 -10.39 19.67 7.22
N ASN A 73 -10.61 19.88 5.94
CA ASN A 73 -10.80 21.19 5.33
C ASN A 73 -12.27 21.45 4.90
N ASN A 74 -13.23 20.64 5.36
CA ASN A 74 -14.63 20.67 4.91
C ASN A 74 -15.65 20.76 6.06
N TRP A 75 -16.54 21.76 6.00
CA TRP A 75 -17.63 21.97 6.97
C TRP A 75 -18.58 20.77 7.12
N SER A 76 -18.89 20.05 6.04
CA SER A 76 -19.82 18.89 6.06
C SER A 76 -19.30 17.70 6.87
N ARG A 77 -17.99 17.69 7.16
CA ARG A 77 -17.35 16.70 8.04
C ARG A 77 -17.43 17.09 9.51
N LEU A 78 -17.72 18.35 9.85
CA LEU A 78 -17.81 18.80 11.24
C LEU A 78 -19.21 18.55 11.84
N ASP A 79 -19.24 17.75 12.90
CA ASP A 79 -20.48 17.33 13.56
C ASP A 79 -21.00 18.42 14.51
N HIS A 80 -22.22 18.91 14.27
CA HIS A 80 -22.86 19.98 15.07
C HIS A 80 -22.11 21.32 15.18
N ILE A 81 -20.96 21.51 14.52
CA ILE A 81 -20.20 22.77 14.48
C ILE A 81 -20.64 23.70 13.33
N ASN A 82 -21.43 23.20 12.36
CA ASN A 82 -21.87 23.96 11.18
C ASN A 82 -22.63 25.26 11.48
N ILE A 83 -23.18 25.40 12.68
CA ILE A 83 -23.76 26.66 13.18
C ILE A 83 -22.78 27.84 13.17
N LEU A 84 -21.47 27.56 13.26
CA LEU A 84 -20.41 28.58 13.19
C LEU A 84 -20.06 28.99 11.76
N LYS A 85 -20.52 28.25 10.74
CA LYS A 85 -20.09 28.43 9.34
C LYS A 85 -20.28 29.83 8.78
N ASN A 86 -21.37 30.49 9.17
CA ASN A 86 -21.76 31.79 8.64
C ASN A 86 -21.36 32.97 9.56
N ARG A 87 -20.64 32.70 10.66
CA ARG A 87 -20.14 33.75 11.54
C ARG A 87 -18.95 34.45 10.89
N THR A 88 -19.05 35.78 10.75
CA THR A 88 -18.00 36.63 10.15
C THR A 88 -17.01 37.17 11.18
N ASP A 89 -17.31 37.01 12.47
CA ASP A 89 -16.51 37.46 13.60
C ASP A 89 -15.64 36.35 14.21
N LEU A 90 -15.54 35.22 13.51
CA LEU A 90 -14.78 34.04 13.93
C LEU A 90 -13.43 33.98 13.24
N ASP A 91 -12.34 33.91 14.01
CA ASP A 91 -11.02 33.60 13.46
C ASP A 91 -10.85 32.07 13.34
N ILE A 92 -10.59 31.59 12.12
CA ILE A 92 -10.52 30.16 11.82
C ILE A 92 -9.12 29.79 11.37
N PHE A 93 -8.55 28.75 11.96
CA PHE A 93 -7.29 28.14 11.52
C PHE A 93 -7.49 26.67 11.15
N VAL A 94 -6.96 26.23 10.01
CA VAL A 94 -7.09 24.85 9.53
C VAL A 94 -5.73 24.13 9.52
N TRP A 95 -5.67 22.94 10.10
CA TRP A 95 -4.58 21.97 9.95
C TRP A 95 -5.10 20.76 9.19
N ASP A 96 -4.49 20.40 8.06
CA ASP A 96 -4.95 19.26 7.26
C ASP A 96 -3.81 18.70 6.40
N HIS A 97 -3.75 17.38 6.22
CA HIS A 97 -2.80 16.74 5.31
C HIS A 97 -3.41 16.40 3.93
N HIS A 98 -4.74 16.45 3.80
CA HIS A 98 -5.44 16.07 2.58
C HIS A 98 -5.13 17.07 1.43
N PRO A 99 -4.69 16.58 0.25
CA PRO A 99 -4.49 17.44 -0.90
C PRO A 99 -5.84 17.94 -1.43
N GLY A 100 -5.92 19.23 -1.78
CA GLY A 100 -7.12 19.81 -2.40
C GLY A 100 -7.41 21.25 -2.00
N GLU A 101 -8.50 21.79 -2.56
CA GLU A 101 -9.01 23.09 -2.15
C GLU A 101 -9.68 23.01 -0.77
N CYS A 102 -9.38 23.98 0.08
CA CYS A 102 -9.98 24.10 1.41
C CYS A 102 -11.32 24.85 1.30
N GLU A 103 -12.43 24.18 1.59
CA GLU A 103 -13.76 24.79 1.58
C GLU A 103 -13.99 25.74 2.77
N ILE A 104 -13.25 25.54 3.86
CA ILE A 104 -13.31 26.39 5.04
C ILE A 104 -12.52 27.68 4.76
N VAL A 105 -13.24 28.78 4.59
CA VAL A 105 -12.66 30.13 4.56
C VAL A 105 -12.04 30.41 5.94
N SER A 106 -10.73 30.61 5.98
CA SER A 106 -9.94 30.68 7.21
C SER A 106 -8.99 31.87 7.20
N GLY A 107 -8.70 32.41 8.39
CA GLY A 107 -7.70 33.46 8.60
C GLY A 107 -6.27 32.95 8.45
N GLY A 108 -6.06 31.65 8.66
CA GLY A 108 -4.80 30.95 8.39
C GLY A 108 -5.01 29.46 8.16
N LYS A 109 -4.06 28.82 7.46
CA LYS A 109 -4.08 27.37 7.25
C LYS A 109 -2.68 26.80 7.14
N CYS A 110 -2.49 25.57 7.62
CA CYS A 110 -1.34 24.73 7.37
C CYS A 110 -1.84 23.45 6.68
N ILE A 111 -1.77 23.44 5.35
CA ILE A 111 -2.15 22.29 4.54
C ILE A 111 -0.95 21.84 3.74
N ARG A 112 -0.50 20.61 3.96
CA ARG A 112 0.65 20.02 3.28
C ARG A 112 0.50 18.51 3.25
N GLU A 113 0.79 17.92 2.09
CA GLU A 113 0.78 16.48 1.92
C GLU A 113 1.81 15.81 2.85
N THR A 114 1.31 15.08 3.84
CA THR A 114 2.04 14.20 4.76
C THR A 114 1.21 12.95 5.00
N GLY A 115 1.78 11.93 5.65
CA GLY A 115 1.06 10.71 5.98
C GLY A 115 -0.11 10.92 6.94
N ALA A 116 0.00 11.89 7.86
CA ALA A 116 -1.05 12.27 8.81
C ALA A 116 -1.03 13.77 9.11
N THR A 117 -2.14 14.35 9.57
CA THR A 117 -2.25 15.73 10.06
C THR A 117 -1.42 15.96 11.32
N ILE A 118 -1.40 14.99 12.24
CA ILE A 118 -0.61 15.08 13.48
C ILE A 118 0.89 15.26 13.21
N THR A 119 1.40 14.78 12.06
CA THR A 119 2.79 15.02 11.64
C THR A 119 3.09 16.52 11.54
N LEU A 120 2.19 17.29 10.92
CA LEU A 120 2.33 18.74 10.77
C LEU A 120 2.36 19.43 12.14
N MET A 121 1.47 19.00 13.04
CA MET A 121 1.35 19.59 14.36
C MET A 121 2.52 19.19 15.27
N ALA A 122 3.02 17.97 15.18
CA ALA A 122 4.21 17.51 15.91
C ALA A 122 5.46 18.29 15.49
N GLU A 123 5.63 18.57 14.20
CA GLU A 123 6.69 19.46 13.70
C GLU A 123 6.58 20.86 14.30
N GLN A 124 5.37 21.42 14.34
CA GLN A 124 5.13 22.74 14.92
C GLN A 124 5.39 22.77 16.43
N ILE A 125 4.93 21.76 17.17
CA ILE A 125 5.20 21.60 18.61
C ILE A 125 6.72 21.58 18.87
N ARG A 126 7.47 20.79 18.08
CA ARG A 126 8.93 20.72 18.18
C ARG A 126 9.57 22.07 17.87
N LYS A 127 9.12 22.75 16.82
CA LYS A 127 9.63 24.06 16.38
C LYS A 127 9.41 25.15 17.44
N GLU A 128 8.30 25.12 18.16
CA GLU A 128 8.00 26.02 19.27
C GLU A 128 8.71 25.63 20.59
N GLY A 129 9.48 24.54 20.61
CA GLY A 129 10.16 24.04 21.80
C GLY A 129 9.21 23.50 22.87
N LYS A 130 7.95 23.23 22.51
CA LYS A 130 6.94 22.67 23.40
C LYS A 130 7.14 21.16 23.52
N LYS A 131 6.90 20.62 24.71
CA LYS A 131 7.11 19.19 25.00
C LYS A 131 5.78 18.53 25.37
N PRO A 132 5.29 17.56 24.57
CA PRO A 132 4.16 16.75 24.98
C PRO A 132 4.55 15.85 26.17
N THR A 133 3.58 15.48 26.99
CA THR A 133 3.78 14.42 27.99
C THR A 133 3.98 13.07 27.29
N PRO A 134 4.57 12.05 27.94
CA PRO A 134 4.71 10.72 27.35
C PRO A 134 3.39 10.13 26.84
N VAL A 135 2.29 10.37 27.55
CA VAL A 135 0.96 9.90 27.18
C VAL A 135 0.42 10.65 25.94
N GLN A 136 0.66 11.97 25.84
CA GLN A 136 0.36 12.73 24.62
C GLN A 136 1.23 12.29 23.45
N ALA A 137 2.53 12.09 23.66
CA ALA A 137 3.45 11.62 22.63
C ALA A 137 3.04 10.23 22.10
N THR A 138 2.59 9.34 22.99
CA THR A 138 2.03 8.03 22.64
C THR A 138 0.78 8.17 21.76
N LEU A 139 -0.16 9.03 22.12
CA LEU A 139 -1.35 9.32 21.31
C LEU A 139 -0.97 9.90 19.95
N PHE A 140 -0.03 10.85 19.91
CA PHE A 140 0.40 11.48 18.65
C PHE A 140 1.04 10.47 17.71
N LEU A 141 1.84 9.56 18.26
CA LEU A 141 2.47 8.49 17.48
C LEU A 141 1.43 7.46 17.00
N ALA A 142 0.37 7.20 17.77
CA ALA A 142 -0.75 6.37 17.34
C ALA A 142 -1.44 6.94 16.10
N GLY A 143 -1.67 8.26 16.05
CA GLY A 143 -2.23 8.94 14.88
C GLY A 143 -1.36 8.78 13.63
N ILE A 144 -0.04 9.01 13.75
CA ILE A 144 0.89 8.78 12.63
C ILE A 144 0.82 7.32 12.17
N TYR A 145 0.86 6.37 13.11
CA TYR A 145 0.93 4.95 12.77
C TYR A 145 -0.37 4.40 12.16
N GLU A 146 -1.53 4.92 12.54
CA GLU A 146 -2.81 4.52 11.94
C GLU A 146 -2.84 4.86 10.44
N ASP A 147 -2.51 6.09 10.10
CA ASP A 147 -2.63 6.60 8.72
C ASP A 147 -1.46 6.22 7.80
N THR A 148 -0.30 5.90 8.38
CA THR A 148 0.87 5.44 7.64
C THR A 148 1.05 3.92 7.64
N GLY A 149 0.18 3.18 8.34
CA GLY A 149 0.33 1.73 8.53
C GLY A 149 1.59 1.36 9.33
N GLY A 150 2.06 2.24 10.21
CA GLY A 150 3.36 2.12 10.86
C GLY A 150 4.51 2.42 9.90
N LEU A 151 4.38 3.48 9.10
CA LEU A 151 5.37 3.99 8.15
C LEU A 151 5.64 3.11 6.93
N ILE A 152 4.68 2.26 6.54
CA ILE A 152 4.84 1.33 5.41
C ILE A 152 3.94 1.66 4.22
N PHE A 153 2.92 2.51 4.40
CA PHE A 153 2.01 2.88 3.31
C PHE A 153 2.68 3.84 2.32
N PRO A 154 2.33 3.80 1.02
CA PRO A 154 2.93 4.68 0.00
C PRO A 154 2.71 6.19 0.23
N SER A 155 1.66 6.56 0.98
CA SER A 155 1.38 7.94 1.39
C SER A 155 2.34 8.46 2.48
N THR A 156 3.15 7.58 3.08
CA THR A 156 4.11 7.96 4.13
C THR A 156 5.22 8.84 3.56
N THR A 157 5.52 9.94 4.23
CA THR A 157 6.59 10.87 3.87
C THR A 157 7.74 10.84 4.88
N ALA A 158 8.88 11.45 4.53
CA ALA A 158 10.00 11.60 5.46
C ALA A 158 9.62 12.43 6.71
N ALA A 159 8.68 13.37 6.57
CA ALA A 159 8.17 14.16 7.70
C ALA A 159 7.53 13.25 8.78
N ASP A 160 6.78 12.23 8.37
CA ASP A 160 6.14 11.29 9.29
C ASP A 160 7.18 10.48 10.06
N ALA A 161 8.24 10.04 9.39
CA ALA A 161 9.35 9.33 10.04
C ALA A 161 10.10 10.22 11.05
N TYR A 162 10.35 11.49 10.71
CA TYR A 162 10.98 12.43 11.64
C TYR A 162 10.09 12.78 12.83
N ALA A 163 8.79 12.96 12.60
CA ALA A 163 7.82 13.20 13.66
C ALA A 163 7.72 11.98 14.58
N ALA A 164 7.65 10.77 14.02
CA ALA A 164 7.66 9.54 14.81
C ALA A 164 8.93 9.41 15.67
N GLY A 165 10.11 9.68 15.09
CA GLY A 165 11.37 9.71 15.83
C GLY A 165 11.36 10.72 16.99
N TYR A 166 10.87 11.94 16.75
CA TYR A 166 10.72 12.95 17.78
C TYR A 166 9.78 12.52 18.91
N LEU A 167 8.64 11.90 18.59
CA LEU A 167 7.68 11.44 19.59
C LEU A 167 8.24 10.29 20.44
N LEU A 168 9.06 9.41 19.84
CA LEU A 168 9.82 8.41 20.58
C LEU A 168 10.84 9.05 21.54
N GLU A 169 11.52 10.14 21.13
CA GLU A 169 12.37 10.91 22.05
C GLU A 169 11.57 11.53 23.21
N GLN A 170 10.27 11.79 23.02
CA GLN A 170 9.35 12.23 24.08
C GLN A 170 8.75 11.06 24.90
N ASN A 171 9.32 9.85 24.79
CA ASN A 171 8.89 8.64 25.49
C ASN A 171 7.50 8.13 25.09
N ALA A 172 7.13 8.24 23.81
CA ALA A 172 5.97 7.54 23.28
C ALA A 172 6.12 6.01 23.42
N ASP A 173 5.06 5.32 23.84
CA ASP A 173 5.06 3.88 24.10
C ASP A 173 4.44 3.06 22.95
N LEU A 174 5.29 2.39 22.18
CA LEU A 174 4.90 1.50 21.08
C LEU A 174 4.07 0.29 21.54
N THR A 175 4.24 -0.18 22.78
CA THR A 175 3.48 -1.31 23.32
C THR A 175 2.01 -0.92 23.48
N VAL A 176 1.75 0.27 24.03
CA VAL A 176 0.40 0.83 24.15
C VAL A 176 -0.23 0.99 22.77
N ILE A 177 0.50 1.56 21.80
CA ILE A 177 0.02 1.75 20.43
C ILE A 177 -0.41 0.42 19.79
N ASN A 178 0.44 -0.62 19.90
CA ASN A 178 0.15 -1.93 19.32
C ASN A 178 -1.10 -2.59 19.95
N SER A 179 -1.48 -2.23 21.18
CA SER A 179 -2.70 -2.73 21.83
C SER A 179 -4.00 -2.13 21.27
N PHE A 180 -3.94 -0.93 20.65
CA PHE A 180 -5.11 -0.24 20.09
C PHE A 180 -5.18 -0.30 18.55
N LEU A 181 -4.05 -0.26 17.85
CA LEU A 181 -4.03 -0.31 16.38
C LEU A 181 -4.25 -1.72 15.80
N LYS A 182 -4.09 -2.77 16.61
CA LYS A 182 -4.46 -4.15 16.24
C LYS A 182 -5.67 -4.57 17.05
N PRO A 183 -6.90 -4.24 16.60
CA PRO A 183 -8.09 -4.67 17.29
C PRO A 183 -8.10 -6.19 17.42
N ALA A 184 -8.30 -6.68 18.65
CA ALA A 184 -8.46 -8.10 18.90
C ALA A 184 -9.66 -8.61 18.11
N TYR A 185 -9.46 -9.65 17.31
CA TYR A 185 -10.56 -10.28 16.58
C TYR A 185 -11.62 -10.77 17.58
N ASN A 186 -12.86 -10.32 17.38
CA ASN A 186 -13.98 -10.85 18.15
C ASN A 186 -14.24 -12.31 17.73
N ALA A 187 -15.06 -13.04 18.51
CA ALA A 187 -15.31 -14.46 18.25
C ALA A 187 -15.89 -14.71 16.85
N GLU A 188 -16.75 -13.81 16.37
CA GLU A 188 -17.39 -13.89 15.06
C GLU A 188 -16.37 -13.72 13.91
N GLN A 189 -15.49 -12.72 14.00
CA GLN A 189 -14.41 -12.49 13.04
C GLN A 189 -13.41 -13.64 13.01
N LYS A 190 -13.09 -14.23 14.17
CA LYS A 190 -12.24 -15.44 14.25
C LYS A 190 -12.90 -16.61 13.53
N ASN A 191 -14.20 -16.81 13.72
CA ASN A 191 -14.95 -17.86 13.05
C ASN A 191 -14.97 -17.65 11.54
N ILE A 192 -15.23 -16.42 11.07
CA ILE A 192 -15.20 -16.10 9.63
C ILE A 192 -13.81 -16.34 9.03
N LEU A 193 -12.75 -15.89 9.71
CA LEU A 193 -11.37 -16.17 9.27
C LEU A 193 -11.11 -17.67 9.17
N PHE A 194 -11.54 -18.44 10.18
CA PHE A 194 -11.38 -19.88 10.20
C PHE A 194 -12.15 -20.57 9.05
N GLU A 195 -13.39 -20.17 8.78
CA GLU A 195 -14.15 -20.69 7.63
C GLU A 195 -13.51 -20.32 6.29
N MET A 196 -13.02 -19.08 6.12
CA MET A 196 -12.25 -18.69 4.93
C MET A 196 -11.00 -19.57 4.76
N LEU A 197 -10.27 -19.86 5.85
CA LEU A 197 -9.06 -20.68 5.79
C LEU A 197 -9.34 -22.14 5.39
N LYS A 198 -10.49 -22.70 5.74
CA LYS A 198 -10.87 -24.07 5.31
C LYS A 198 -11.01 -24.21 3.80
N CYS A 199 -11.52 -23.17 3.16
CA CYS A 199 -11.78 -23.14 1.72
C CYS A 199 -10.70 -22.36 0.95
N ALA A 200 -9.52 -22.17 1.57
CA ALA A 200 -8.49 -21.32 1.00
C ALA A 200 -7.97 -21.87 -0.32
N GLU A 201 -8.28 -21.16 -1.40
CA GLU A 201 -7.77 -21.45 -2.75
C GLU A 201 -6.77 -20.39 -3.21
N ARG A 202 -5.83 -20.79 -4.07
CA ARG A 202 -4.97 -19.87 -4.81
C ARG A 202 -5.27 -19.99 -6.29
N ILE A 203 -5.82 -18.93 -6.86
CA ILE A 203 -6.12 -18.83 -8.29
C ILE A 203 -5.07 -17.91 -8.91
N LYS A 204 -4.52 -18.31 -10.07
CA LYS A 204 -3.68 -17.42 -10.87
C LYS A 204 -4.54 -16.70 -11.91
N VAL A 205 -4.58 -15.37 -11.86
CA VAL A 205 -5.27 -14.51 -12.83
C VAL A 205 -4.26 -13.47 -13.32
N ASN A 206 -4.00 -13.44 -14.63
CA ASN A 206 -2.89 -12.68 -15.22
C ASN A 206 -1.54 -13.02 -14.51
N GLN A 207 -0.76 -12.03 -14.08
CA GLN A 207 0.44 -12.27 -13.26
C GLN A 207 0.14 -12.50 -11.77
N HIS A 208 -1.07 -12.21 -11.30
CA HIS A 208 -1.38 -12.19 -9.88
C HIS A 208 -1.85 -13.56 -9.36
N THR A 209 -1.43 -13.86 -8.15
CA THR A 209 -2.04 -14.89 -7.32
C THR A 209 -3.13 -14.24 -6.48
N ILE A 210 -4.36 -14.73 -6.60
CA ILE A 210 -5.50 -14.22 -5.85
C ILE A 210 -6.18 -15.34 -5.07
N SER A 211 -7.00 -14.97 -4.10
CA SER A 211 -7.87 -15.90 -3.39
C SER A 211 -9.25 -15.29 -3.18
N CYS A 212 -10.29 -16.02 -3.53
CA CYS A 212 -11.68 -15.57 -3.43
C CYS A 212 -12.43 -16.50 -2.49
N ASN A 213 -13.13 -15.95 -1.50
CA ASN A 213 -13.96 -16.71 -0.59
C ASN A 213 -15.40 -16.24 -0.68
N ILE A 214 -16.32 -17.20 -0.64
CA ILE A 214 -17.76 -16.93 -0.52
C ILE A 214 -18.21 -17.48 0.82
N LEU A 215 -18.83 -16.62 1.65
CA LEU A 215 -19.38 -17.00 2.94
C LEU A 215 -20.76 -16.39 3.12
N GLU A 216 -21.69 -17.18 3.63
CA GLU A 216 -22.95 -16.66 4.17
C GLU A 216 -22.69 -16.01 5.53
N VAL A 217 -23.22 -14.80 5.73
CA VAL A 217 -23.12 -14.08 7.00
C VAL A 217 -24.51 -13.67 7.48
N GLU A 218 -24.74 -13.74 8.79
CA GLU A 218 -25.99 -13.30 9.41
C GLU A 218 -25.80 -11.95 10.10
N GLY A 219 -26.62 -10.97 9.73
CA GLY A 219 -26.60 -9.65 10.35
C GLY A 219 -25.39 -8.80 9.93
N HIS A 220 -25.09 -7.78 10.73
CA HIS A 220 -24.00 -6.85 10.43
C HIS A 220 -22.72 -7.27 11.14
N VAL A 221 -21.78 -7.86 10.38
CA VAL A 221 -20.43 -8.14 10.88
C VAL A 221 -19.54 -6.93 10.62
N GLY A 222 -19.11 -6.27 11.69
CA GLY A 222 -18.19 -5.13 11.61
C GLY A 222 -16.77 -5.55 11.19
N ASN A 223 -16.08 -4.66 10.47
CA ASN A 223 -14.64 -4.77 10.15
C ASN A 223 -14.19 -6.05 9.42
N LEU A 224 -15.05 -6.61 8.55
CA LEU A 224 -14.69 -7.75 7.68
C LEU A 224 -13.43 -7.50 6.83
N SER A 225 -13.10 -6.25 6.54
CA SER A 225 -11.91 -5.89 5.76
C SER A 225 -10.59 -6.21 6.45
N VAL A 226 -10.56 -6.26 7.79
CA VAL A 226 -9.40 -6.70 8.58
C VAL A 226 -9.25 -8.22 8.51
N VAL A 227 -10.37 -8.95 8.48
CA VAL A 227 -10.40 -10.40 8.31
C VAL A 227 -9.87 -10.79 6.93
N VAL A 228 -10.35 -10.13 5.86
CA VAL A 228 -9.87 -10.38 4.48
C VAL A 228 -8.37 -10.06 4.34
N ASN A 229 -7.88 -8.99 4.98
CA ASN A 229 -6.44 -8.67 4.95
C ASN A 229 -5.59 -9.72 5.67
N MET A 230 -5.99 -10.14 6.87
CA MET A 230 -5.30 -11.19 7.62
C MET A 230 -5.31 -12.53 6.87
N TYR A 231 -6.45 -12.89 6.30
CA TYR A 231 -6.58 -14.05 5.44
C TYR A 231 -5.59 -13.99 4.25
N ARG A 232 -5.50 -12.84 3.57
CA ARG A 232 -4.54 -12.64 2.47
C ARG A 232 -3.10 -12.87 2.92
N GLU A 233 -2.72 -12.36 4.09
CA GLU A 233 -1.37 -12.52 4.65
C GLU A 233 -1.05 -13.97 4.98
N ILE A 234 -1.99 -14.69 5.62
CA ILE A 234 -1.83 -16.11 5.96
C ILE A 234 -1.73 -16.96 4.69
N VAL A 235 -2.62 -16.72 3.72
CA VAL A 235 -2.65 -17.48 2.46
C VAL A 235 -1.53 -17.04 1.51
N ASN A 236 -0.88 -15.90 1.75
CA ASN A 236 0.23 -15.35 0.96
C ASN A 236 -0.10 -15.27 -0.55
N VAL A 237 -1.07 -14.41 -0.87
CA VAL A 237 -1.53 -14.09 -2.24
C VAL A 237 -1.42 -12.57 -2.48
N ASN A 238 -1.30 -12.15 -3.74
CA ASN A 238 -1.21 -10.73 -4.11
C ASN A 238 -2.49 -9.96 -3.74
N ALA A 239 -3.64 -10.59 -3.92
CA ALA A 239 -4.91 -10.03 -3.48
C ALA A 239 -5.85 -11.10 -2.92
N ALA A 240 -6.67 -10.73 -1.96
CA ALA A 240 -7.74 -11.58 -1.46
C ALA A 240 -9.08 -10.85 -1.48
N PHE A 241 -10.13 -11.63 -1.72
CA PHE A 241 -11.49 -11.16 -1.82
C PHE A 241 -12.40 -11.98 -0.91
N GLY A 242 -13.20 -11.30 -0.11
CA GLY A 242 -14.31 -11.88 0.63
C GLY A 242 -15.63 -11.44 0.01
N ILE A 243 -16.45 -12.40 -0.41
CA ILE A 243 -17.81 -12.22 -0.91
C ILE A 243 -18.74 -12.72 0.18
N PHE A 244 -19.29 -11.78 0.95
CA PHE A 244 -20.13 -12.07 2.11
C PHE A 244 -21.59 -11.89 1.72
N TYR A 245 -22.35 -12.99 1.71
CA TYR A 245 -23.74 -13.00 1.29
C TYR A 245 -24.69 -12.92 2.49
N GLU A 246 -25.52 -11.89 2.53
CA GLU A 246 -26.60 -11.73 3.52
C GLU A 246 -27.93 -12.21 2.90
N LYS A 247 -28.30 -13.46 3.19
CA LYS A 247 -29.46 -14.12 2.60
C LYS A 247 -30.79 -13.39 2.82
N LYS A 248 -31.00 -12.77 3.99
CA LYS A 248 -32.25 -12.04 4.30
C LYS A 248 -32.43 -10.80 3.43
N ARG A 249 -31.34 -10.13 3.07
CA ARG A 249 -31.37 -8.91 2.26
C ARG A 249 -31.04 -9.15 0.78
N GLN A 250 -30.67 -10.38 0.43
CA GLN A 250 -30.26 -10.75 -0.93
C GLN A 250 -29.13 -9.83 -1.42
N VAL A 251 -28.11 -9.65 -0.58
CA VAL A 251 -27.00 -8.72 -0.84
C VAL A 251 -25.66 -9.44 -0.71
N CYS A 252 -24.77 -9.20 -1.66
CA CYS A 252 -23.36 -9.56 -1.59
C CYS A 252 -22.53 -8.33 -1.21
N ILE A 253 -21.81 -8.41 -0.11
CA ILE A 253 -20.79 -7.45 0.28
C ILE A 253 -19.45 -8.00 -0.20
N VAL A 254 -18.83 -7.33 -1.17
CA VAL A 254 -17.53 -7.71 -1.72
C VAL A 254 -16.48 -6.82 -1.09
N ILE A 255 -15.43 -7.41 -0.54
CA ILE A 255 -14.28 -6.69 0.02
C ILE A 255 -13.00 -7.25 -0.58
N GLY A 256 -12.15 -6.37 -1.09
CA GLY A 256 -10.85 -6.72 -1.68
C GLY A 256 -9.69 -6.02 -0.99
N ARG A 257 -8.58 -6.76 -0.81
CA ARG A 257 -7.32 -6.25 -0.26
C ARG A 257 -6.17 -6.69 -1.15
N SER A 258 -5.27 -5.76 -1.48
CA SER A 258 -4.08 -5.97 -2.33
C SER A 258 -2.81 -5.44 -1.68
N ASN A 259 -1.68 -6.12 -1.86
CA ASN A 259 -0.35 -5.66 -1.42
C ASN A 259 0.56 -5.34 -2.62
N THR A 260 -0.02 -5.21 -3.80
CA THR A 260 0.71 -4.98 -5.03
C THR A 260 0.14 -3.77 -5.75
N ASP A 261 1.04 -2.94 -6.28
CA ASP A 261 0.68 -1.66 -6.90
C ASP A 261 0.16 -1.82 -8.33
N ASP A 262 0.41 -2.97 -8.95
CA ASP A 262 -0.02 -3.33 -10.30
C ASP A 262 -1.44 -3.92 -10.37
N LEU A 263 -2.17 -3.97 -9.24
CA LEU A 263 -3.57 -4.39 -9.17
C LEU A 263 -4.40 -3.39 -8.37
N ASN A 264 -5.16 -2.54 -9.07
CA ASN A 264 -5.89 -1.45 -8.42
C ASN A 264 -7.27 -1.90 -7.93
N MET A 265 -7.40 -2.13 -6.62
CA MET A 265 -8.66 -2.57 -6.00
C MET A 265 -9.81 -1.59 -6.25
N GLY A 266 -9.55 -0.28 -6.20
CA GLY A 266 -10.56 0.73 -6.49
C GLY A 266 -11.11 0.62 -7.92
N SER A 267 -10.25 0.35 -8.91
CA SER A 267 -10.64 0.12 -10.31
C SER A 267 -11.52 -1.12 -10.46
N ILE A 268 -11.07 -2.24 -9.90
CA ILE A 268 -11.79 -3.52 -9.92
C ILE A 268 -13.18 -3.39 -9.28
N MET A 269 -13.25 -2.74 -8.12
CA MET A 269 -14.51 -2.56 -7.39
C MET A 269 -15.46 -1.62 -8.12
N ARG A 270 -14.98 -0.58 -8.81
CA ARG A 270 -15.82 0.27 -9.68
C ARG A 270 -16.49 -0.53 -10.80
N GLY A 271 -15.79 -1.52 -11.36
CA GLY A 271 -16.37 -2.45 -12.34
C GLY A 271 -17.54 -3.29 -11.79
N LEU A 272 -17.67 -3.39 -10.47
CA LEU A 272 -18.77 -4.04 -9.75
C LEU A 272 -19.78 -3.04 -9.15
N GLY A 273 -19.68 -1.75 -9.46
CA GLY A 273 -20.53 -0.70 -8.89
C GLY A 273 -20.12 -0.23 -7.48
N GLY A 274 -18.91 -0.56 -7.05
CA GLY A 274 -18.30 -0.14 -5.78
C GLY A 274 -17.25 0.96 -5.94
N GLY A 275 -16.27 0.97 -5.02
CA GLY A 275 -15.18 1.94 -5.02
C GLY A 275 -14.05 1.57 -4.05
N GLY A 276 -13.04 2.43 -3.97
CA GLY A 276 -11.88 2.25 -3.11
C GLY A 276 -10.61 2.94 -3.64
N HIS A 277 -9.47 2.49 -3.11
CA HIS A 277 -8.11 2.94 -3.41
C HIS A 277 -7.27 1.76 -3.94
N PRO A 278 -6.02 1.95 -4.41
CA PRO A 278 -5.24 0.87 -5.01
C PRO A 278 -5.10 -0.39 -4.14
N GLY A 279 -4.84 -0.26 -2.83
CA GLY A 279 -4.67 -1.40 -1.93
C GLY A 279 -5.95 -1.99 -1.32
N ALA A 280 -7.10 -1.32 -1.50
CA ALA A 280 -8.33 -1.69 -0.80
C ALA A 280 -9.59 -1.21 -1.51
N GLY A 281 -10.62 -2.04 -1.55
CA GLY A 281 -11.91 -1.61 -2.07
C GLY A 281 -13.08 -2.48 -1.63
N SER A 282 -14.28 -1.98 -1.87
CA SER A 282 -15.52 -2.69 -1.57
C SER A 282 -16.63 -2.39 -2.57
N ALA A 283 -17.52 -3.35 -2.78
CA ALA A 283 -18.75 -3.20 -3.56
C ALA A 283 -19.92 -3.85 -2.82
N LEU A 284 -21.12 -3.29 -3.00
CA LEU A 284 -22.36 -3.87 -2.50
C LEU A 284 -23.26 -4.19 -3.69
N ILE A 285 -23.54 -5.48 -3.89
CA ILE A 285 -24.24 -5.98 -5.06
C ILE A 285 -25.56 -6.61 -4.61
N LYS A 286 -26.67 -6.15 -5.17
CA LYS A 286 -28.02 -6.60 -4.79
C LYS A 286 -28.54 -7.65 -5.78
N SER A 287 -29.22 -8.67 -5.26
CA SER A 287 -29.99 -9.65 -6.04
C SER A 287 -29.17 -10.42 -7.09
N ILE A 288 -27.88 -10.63 -6.83
CA ILE A 288 -26.99 -11.45 -7.66
C ILE A 288 -26.41 -12.56 -6.79
N GLU A 289 -26.41 -13.77 -7.34
CA GLU A 289 -25.87 -14.97 -6.68
C GLU A 289 -24.35 -14.84 -6.43
N PRO A 290 -23.83 -15.27 -5.27
CA PRO A 290 -22.43 -15.07 -4.90
C PRO A 290 -21.40 -15.63 -5.89
N GLU A 291 -21.68 -16.77 -6.53
CA GLU A 291 -20.79 -17.34 -7.54
C GLU A 291 -20.72 -16.48 -8.80
N VAL A 292 -21.83 -15.87 -9.22
CA VAL A 292 -21.84 -14.93 -10.36
C VAL A 292 -21.02 -13.69 -10.02
N VAL A 293 -21.10 -13.20 -8.79
CA VAL A 293 -20.25 -12.09 -8.31
C VAL A 293 -18.76 -12.47 -8.37
N ARG A 294 -18.40 -13.69 -7.99
CA ARG A 294 -17.02 -14.20 -8.08
C ARG A 294 -16.53 -14.25 -9.53
N GLU A 295 -17.36 -14.70 -10.47
CA GLU A 295 -17.03 -14.71 -11.90
C GLU A 295 -16.81 -13.28 -12.44
N MET A 296 -17.73 -12.35 -12.12
CA MET A 296 -17.61 -10.94 -12.51
C MET A 296 -16.32 -10.32 -11.96
N LEU A 297 -15.98 -10.59 -10.70
CA LEU A 297 -14.75 -10.12 -10.07
C LEU A 297 -13.51 -10.63 -10.82
N ILE A 298 -13.45 -11.93 -11.11
CA ILE A 298 -12.35 -12.54 -11.87
C ILE A 298 -12.24 -11.91 -13.26
N GLU A 299 -13.36 -11.61 -13.92
CA GLU A 299 -13.38 -10.94 -15.21
C GLU A 299 -12.83 -9.50 -15.14
N GLN A 300 -13.19 -8.73 -14.10
CA GLN A 300 -12.65 -7.37 -13.89
C GLN A 300 -11.13 -7.41 -13.68
N ILE A 301 -10.63 -8.37 -12.90
CA ILE A 301 -9.18 -8.57 -12.70
C ILE A 301 -8.48 -8.91 -14.01
N ARG A 302 -9.11 -9.72 -14.88
CA ARG A 302 -8.55 -10.03 -16.21
C ARG A 302 -8.43 -8.80 -17.11
N LYS A 303 -9.38 -7.86 -17.01
CA LYS A 303 -9.43 -6.62 -17.80
C LYS A 303 -8.51 -5.52 -17.27
N ASP A 304 -7.98 -5.64 -16.05
CA ASP A 304 -7.07 -4.66 -15.50
C ASP A 304 -5.70 -4.79 -16.19
N HIS A 305 -5.39 -3.84 -17.09
CA HIS A 305 -4.19 -3.82 -17.92
C HIS A 305 -3.09 -2.90 -17.38
N HIS A 306 -3.17 -2.45 -16.12
CA HIS A 306 -2.28 -1.44 -15.53
C HIS A 306 -0.89 -1.97 -15.10
N SER A 307 -0.28 -2.87 -15.87
CA SER A 307 1.11 -3.30 -15.62
C SER A 307 2.06 -2.74 -16.67
N ALA A 308 3.17 -2.13 -16.23
CA ALA A 308 4.30 -1.83 -17.11
C ALA A 308 4.71 -3.09 -17.90
N SER A 309 5.03 -2.91 -19.18
CA SER A 309 5.42 -4.03 -20.05
C SER A 309 6.91 -4.29 -19.90
N LEU A 310 7.35 -5.55 -20.06
CA LEU A 310 8.78 -5.85 -20.14
C LEU A 310 9.50 -5.13 -21.28
N ILE A 311 8.77 -4.70 -22.31
CA ILE A 311 9.30 -3.83 -23.37
C ILE A 311 9.92 -2.55 -22.80
N ASP A 312 9.32 -2.00 -21.74
CA ASP A 312 9.77 -0.75 -21.12
C ASP A 312 10.98 -0.95 -20.20
N LEU A 313 11.32 -2.22 -19.90
CA LEU A 313 12.40 -2.60 -18.98
C LEU A 313 13.60 -3.23 -19.70
N MET A 314 13.37 -3.96 -20.79
CA MET A 314 14.38 -4.82 -21.40
C MET A 314 15.50 -4.01 -22.04
N SER A 315 16.72 -4.54 -21.96
CA SER A 315 17.84 -4.00 -22.74
C SER A 315 17.78 -4.48 -24.18
N TYR A 316 17.82 -3.55 -25.12
CA TYR A 316 17.93 -3.76 -26.57
C TYR A 316 18.89 -2.71 -27.18
N PRO A 317 19.73 -3.06 -28.19
CA PRO A 317 19.90 -4.36 -28.84
C PRO A 317 20.63 -5.39 -27.98
N VAL A 318 20.21 -6.66 -28.08
CA VAL A 318 20.79 -7.75 -27.29
C VAL A 318 22.18 -8.10 -27.82
N THR A 319 23.20 -7.98 -26.96
CA THR A 319 24.53 -8.51 -27.28
C THR A 319 24.51 -10.04 -27.18
N SER A 320 24.74 -10.72 -28.30
CA SER A 320 24.72 -12.18 -28.43
C SER A 320 25.94 -12.69 -29.20
N VAL A 321 26.12 -14.02 -29.25
CA VAL A 321 27.17 -14.69 -30.02
C VAL A 321 26.59 -15.80 -30.89
N ALA A 322 27.23 -16.10 -32.03
CA ALA A 322 26.86 -17.24 -32.86
C ALA A 322 27.36 -18.58 -32.26
N PRO A 323 26.73 -19.73 -32.56
CA PRO A 323 27.12 -21.04 -32.04
C PRO A 323 28.58 -21.41 -32.34
N ASP A 324 29.09 -20.97 -33.48
CA ASP A 324 30.45 -21.24 -33.95
C ASP A 324 31.48 -20.21 -33.45
N THR A 325 31.05 -19.19 -32.70
CA THR A 325 31.96 -18.25 -32.03
C THR A 325 32.88 -19.03 -31.10
N SER A 326 34.19 -18.75 -31.09
CA SER A 326 35.12 -19.41 -30.18
C SER A 326 34.86 -19.02 -28.72
N MET A 327 35.13 -19.93 -27.79
CA MET A 327 35.06 -19.65 -26.35
C MET A 327 35.95 -18.47 -25.98
N LYS A 328 37.14 -18.33 -26.59
CA LYS A 328 38.04 -17.18 -26.43
C LYS A 328 37.36 -15.84 -26.73
N LYS A 329 36.68 -15.74 -27.88
CA LYS A 329 35.97 -14.51 -28.28
C LYS A 329 34.79 -14.23 -27.36
N ALA A 330 34.04 -15.26 -26.97
CA ALA A 330 32.95 -15.11 -25.99
C ALA A 330 33.46 -14.60 -24.63
N ALA A 331 34.60 -15.11 -24.15
CA ALA A 331 35.23 -14.63 -22.91
C ALA A 331 35.63 -13.15 -22.99
N MET A 332 36.19 -12.72 -24.12
CA MET A 332 36.53 -11.31 -24.35
C MET A 332 35.29 -10.42 -24.27
N ILE A 333 34.21 -10.78 -24.97
CA ILE A 333 32.95 -10.01 -24.94
C ILE A 333 32.39 -9.92 -23.52
N LEU A 334 32.34 -11.04 -22.79
CA LEU A 334 31.87 -11.08 -21.40
C LEU A 334 32.69 -10.18 -20.47
N ARG A 335 34.01 -10.08 -20.71
CA ARG A 335 34.92 -9.25 -19.92
C ARG A 335 34.77 -7.77 -20.28
N GLU A 336 34.86 -7.44 -21.56
CA GLU A 336 34.81 -6.05 -22.06
C GLU A 336 33.48 -5.37 -21.77
N LYS A 337 32.37 -6.10 -21.90
CA LYS A 337 31.03 -5.58 -21.64
C LYS A 337 30.59 -5.76 -20.18
N GLY A 338 31.40 -6.39 -19.33
CA GLY A 338 31.05 -6.68 -17.94
C GLY A 338 29.90 -7.69 -17.77
N PHE A 339 29.49 -8.40 -18.82
CA PHE A 339 28.38 -9.34 -18.76
C PHE A 339 28.75 -10.66 -18.06
N SER A 340 27.81 -11.25 -17.32
CA SER A 340 27.99 -12.57 -16.69
C SER A 340 27.53 -13.74 -17.56
N GLY A 341 26.86 -13.47 -18.67
CA GLY A 341 26.45 -14.44 -19.68
C GLY A 341 25.94 -13.77 -20.96
N LEU A 342 25.90 -14.53 -22.05
CA LEU A 342 25.46 -14.10 -23.38
C LEU A 342 24.44 -15.10 -23.93
N PRO A 343 23.36 -14.62 -24.56
CA PRO A 343 22.55 -15.45 -25.45
C PRO A 343 23.38 -15.95 -26.63
N VAL A 344 23.18 -17.20 -27.00
CA VAL A 344 23.75 -17.81 -28.21
C VAL A 344 22.64 -17.89 -29.25
N VAL A 345 22.82 -17.24 -30.39
CA VAL A 345 21.78 -17.09 -31.41
C VAL A 345 22.24 -17.62 -32.76
N ASP A 346 21.38 -18.38 -33.43
CA ASP A 346 21.53 -18.73 -34.84
C ASP A 346 20.62 -17.81 -35.67
N GLY A 347 21.22 -16.83 -36.35
CA GLY A 347 20.51 -15.66 -36.85
C GLY A 347 19.89 -14.86 -35.71
N LYS A 348 18.56 -14.91 -35.58
CA LYS A 348 17.79 -14.28 -34.49
C LYS A 348 17.18 -15.28 -33.51
N LYS A 349 17.29 -16.58 -33.80
CA LYS A 349 16.71 -17.63 -32.99
C LYS A 349 17.63 -17.95 -31.81
N LEU A 350 17.09 -17.95 -30.60
CA LEU A 350 17.83 -18.34 -29.41
C LEU A 350 18.07 -19.86 -29.42
N VAL A 351 19.34 -20.28 -29.40
CA VAL A 351 19.73 -21.70 -29.44
C VAL A 351 20.55 -22.15 -28.23
N GLY A 352 20.95 -21.22 -27.37
CA GLY A 352 21.71 -21.52 -26.17
C GLY A 352 21.96 -20.29 -25.28
N ILE A 353 22.51 -20.54 -24.10
CA ILE A 353 23.12 -19.49 -23.27
C ILE A 353 24.53 -19.93 -22.89
N ILE A 354 25.48 -19.01 -22.97
CA ILE A 354 26.84 -19.19 -22.45
C ILE A 354 27.10 -18.23 -21.30
N SER A 355 27.48 -18.76 -20.14
CA SER A 355 27.74 -18.00 -18.93
C SER A 355 29.21 -18.11 -18.51
N ARG A 356 29.66 -17.21 -17.63
CA ARG A 356 31.01 -17.32 -17.02
C ARG A 356 31.25 -18.67 -16.33
N ARG A 357 30.19 -19.32 -15.82
CA ARG A 357 30.30 -20.63 -15.17
C ARG A 357 30.65 -21.74 -16.15
N ASP A 358 30.24 -21.62 -17.41
CA ASP A 358 30.49 -22.65 -18.44
C ASP A 358 31.95 -22.75 -18.83
N PHE A 359 32.74 -21.69 -18.65
CA PHE A 359 34.19 -21.71 -18.86
C PHE A 359 34.92 -22.66 -17.90
N ARG A 360 34.31 -23.02 -16.76
CA ARG A 360 34.85 -24.05 -15.85
C ARG A 360 34.82 -25.45 -16.46
N LYS A 361 34.06 -25.67 -17.54
CA LYS A 361 34.01 -26.94 -18.27
C LYS A 361 35.26 -27.16 -19.14
N LEU A 362 36.06 -26.11 -19.38
CA LEU A 362 37.32 -26.21 -20.11
C LEU A 362 38.36 -26.91 -19.22
N LYS A 363 38.81 -28.09 -19.65
CA LYS A 363 39.79 -28.92 -18.93
C LYS A 363 41.20 -28.85 -19.53
N ARG A 364 41.32 -28.38 -20.77
CA ARG A 364 42.58 -28.25 -21.52
C ARG A 364 42.64 -26.87 -22.16
N GLU A 365 43.82 -26.26 -22.23
CA GLU A 365 44.00 -24.91 -22.77
C GLU A 365 43.53 -24.78 -24.23
N ASN A 366 43.80 -25.79 -25.06
CA ASN A 366 43.38 -25.80 -26.47
C ASN A 366 41.85 -25.81 -26.67
N GLN A 367 41.06 -26.09 -25.63
CA GLN A 367 39.60 -26.03 -25.72
C GLN A 367 39.08 -24.59 -25.74
N ILE A 368 39.90 -23.58 -25.43
CA ILE A 368 39.48 -22.17 -25.50
C ILE A 368 39.17 -21.72 -26.93
N ASP A 369 39.74 -22.40 -27.93
CA ASP A 369 39.48 -22.12 -29.35
C ASP A 369 38.29 -22.91 -29.90
N SER A 370 37.70 -23.81 -29.10
CA SER A 370 36.51 -24.56 -29.48
C SER A 370 35.26 -23.66 -29.57
N PRO A 371 34.26 -24.04 -30.39
CA PRO A 371 33.05 -23.25 -30.56
C PRO A 371 32.17 -23.27 -29.30
N VAL A 372 31.50 -22.15 -29.03
CA VAL A 372 30.58 -21.95 -27.90
C VAL A 372 29.51 -23.04 -27.84
N LYS A 373 29.01 -23.50 -28.99
CA LYS A 373 28.00 -24.57 -29.05
C LYS A 373 28.41 -25.84 -28.30
N ALA A 374 29.71 -26.12 -28.17
CA ALA A 374 30.18 -27.31 -27.45
C ALA A 374 30.04 -27.21 -25.92
N PHE A 375 29.88 -26.00 -25.37
CA PHE A 375 29.87 -25.76 -23.92
C PHE A 375 28.61 -25.06 -23.41
N MET A 376 27.87 -24.38 -24.29
CA MET A 376 26.65 -23.66 -23.96
C MET A 376 25.58 -24.57 -23.36
N SER A 377 24.75 -24.00 -22.50
CA SER A 377 23.55 -24.66 -22.02
C SER A 377 22.47 -24.61 -23.12
N ARG A 378 21.95 -25.77 -23.48
CA ARG A 378 20.92 -25.95 -24.53
C ARG A 378 19.58 -26.40 -23.95
N ASP A 379 19.63 -27.20 -22.90
CA ASP A 379 18.46 -27.78 -22.26
C ASP A 379 17.91 -26.79 -21.23
N GLN A 380 16.61 -26.48 -21.33
CA GLN A 380 15.86 -25.64 -20.39
C GLN A 380 16.35 -24.17 -20.31
N ILE A 381 16.49 -23.53 -21.47
CA ILE A 381 16.69 -22.08 -21.51
C ILE A 381 15.40 -21.41 -21.01
N ILE A 382 15.46 -20.79 -19.84
CA ILE A 382 14.34 -20.03 -19.29
C ILE A 382 14.25 -18.71 -20.05
N THR A 383 13.12 -18.49 -20.72
CA THR A 383 12.80 -17.27 -21.46
C THR A 383 11.50 -16.66 -20.94
N ILE A 384 11.22 -15.43 -21.33
CA ILE A 384 9.96 -14.74 -21.03
C ILE A 384 9.44 -14.02 -22.28
N ALA A 385 8.12 -13.93 -22.44
CA ALA A 385 7.53 -13.21 -23.56
C ALA A 385 7.55 -11.68 -23.31
N ALA A 386 7.61 -10.91 -24.39
CA ALA A 386 7.71 -9.44 -24.35
C ALA A 386 6.54 -8.73 -23.66
N ASN A 387 5.35 -9.33 -23.71
CA ASN A 387 4.12 -8.78 -23.14
C ASN A 387 3.92 -9.14 -21.65
N LYS A 388 4.93 -9.72 -21.00
CA LYS A 388 4.88 -10.06 -19.57
C LYS A 388 5.30 -8.88 -18.70
N SER A 389 5.05 -9.00 -17.40
CA SER A 389 5.37 -7.96 -16.41
C SER A 389 6.80 -8.09 -15.86
N PRO A 390 7.41 -6.99 -15.37
CA PRO A 390 8.65 -7.02 -14.60
C PRO A 390 8.61 -7.98 -13.40
N LEU A 391 7.47 -8.10 -12.72
CA LEU A 391 7.28 -9.02 -11.59
C LEU A 391 7.34 -10.48 -12.01
N GLU A 392 6.77 -10.85 -13.17
CA GLU A 392 6.92 -12.21 -13.72
C GLU A 392 8.39 -12.53 -14.02
N ALA A 393 9.14 -11.57 -14.58
CA ALA A 393 10.58 -11.73 -14.78
C ALA A 393 11.31 -11.91 -13.44
N ALA A 394 10.98 -11.10 -12.41
CA ALA A 394 11.54 -11.23 -11.06
C ALA A 394 11.31 -12.65 -10.48
N ASN A 395 10.07 -13.14 -10.60
CA ASN A 395 9.69 -14.45 -10.11
C ASN A 395 10.46 -15.58 -10.80
N LEU A 396 10.65 -15.51 -12.13
CA LEU A 396 11.46 -16.49 -12.85
C LEU A 396 12.95 -16.41 -12.45
N ILE A 397 13.49 -15.20 -12.29
CA ILE A 397 14.88 -14.95 -11.86
C ILE A 397 15.14 -15.62 -10.50
N VAL A 398 14.21 -15.47 -9.55
CA VAL A 398 14.29 -16.07 -8.21
C VAL A 398 14.08 -17.58 -8.28
N LYS A 399 13.01 -18.03 -8.94
CA LYS A 399 12.61 -19.44 -9.00
C LYS A 399 13.70 -20.34 -9.59
N TYR A 400 14.39 -19.88 -10.62
CA TYR A 400 15.42 -20.65 -11.32
C TYR A 400 16.85 -20.26 -10.92
N ASP A 401 17.02 -19.35 -9.95
CA ASP A 401 18.29 -18.72 -9.56
C ASP A 401 19.16 -18.29 -10.77
N ILE A 402 18.53 -17.57 -11.69
CA ILE A 402 19.19 -17.03 -12.88
C ILE A 402 19.43 -15.53 -12.71
N GLY A 403 20.49 -15.02 -13.33
CA GLY A 403 20.84 -13.59 -13.26
C GLY A 403 20.23 -12.74 -14.38
N ARG A 404 19.67 -13.39 -15.41
CA ARG A 404 19.17 -12.76 -16.64
C ARG A 404 18.19 -13.70 -17.34
N ILE A 405 17.23 -13.12 -18.06
CA ILE A 405 16.22 -13.84 -18.84
C ILE A 405 16.14 -13.21 -20.23
N PRO A 406 16.36 -13.99 -21.31
CA PRO A 406 16.05 -13.55 -22.67
C PRO A 406 14.56 -13.29 -22.85
N VAL A 407 14.24 -12.16 -23.48
CA VAL A 407 12.88 -11.79 -23.88
C VAL A 407 12.66 -12.24 -25.32
N ILE A 408 11.62 -13.04 -25.54
CA ILE A 408 11.30 -13.65 -26.83
C ILE A 408 9.97 -13.07 -27.36
N GLN A 409 9.93 -12.81 -28.66
CA GLN A 409 8.72 -12.54 -29.42
C GLN A 409 8.84 -13.21 -30.78
N ASP A 410 7.79 -13.90 -31.23
CA ASP A 410 7.75 -14.60 -32.53
C ASP A 410 8.97 -15.52 -32.79
N ASP A 411 9.38 -16.29 -31.78
CA ASP A 411 10.57 -17.17 -31.76
C ASP A 411 11.93 -16.45 -31.93
N GLU A 412 11.95 -15.12 -31.93
CA GLU A 412 13.15 -14.28 -31.98
C GLU A 412 13.48 -13.68 -30.61
N ILE A 413 14.76 -13.55 -30.30
CA ILE A 413 15.18 -12.78 -29.13
C ILE A 413 15.12 -11.28 -29.43
N ILE A 414 14.28 -10.57 -28.70
CA ILE A 414 14.09 -9.12 -28.87
C ILE A 414 14.67 -8.30 -27.73
N GLY A 415 15.06 -8.94 -26.62
CA GLY A 415 15.52 -8.23 -25.44
C GLY A 415 16.18 -9.16 -24.43
N ILE A 416 16.78 -8.55 -23.41
CA ILE A 416 17.25 -9.28 -22.22
C ILE A 416 16.92 -8.45 -20.98
N VAL A 417 16.45 -9.12 -19.94
CA VAL A 417 16.16 -8.51 -18.65
C VAL A 417 17.09 -9.14 -17.62
N THR A 418 17.82 -8.32 -16.88
CA THR A 418 18.71 -8.77 -15.81
C THR A 418 18.08 -8.60 -14.44
N ARG A 419 18.61 -9.31 -13.44
CA ARG A 419 18.23 -9.11 -12.03
C ARG A 419 18.35 -7.65 -11.62
N THR A 420 19.37 -6.95 -12.10
CA THR A 420 19.59 -5.52 -11.81
C THR A 420 18.49 -4.65 -12.41
N ASP A 421 18.04 -4.95 -13.63
CA ASP A 421 17.00 -4.16 -14.30
C ASP A 421 15.69 -4.27 -13.52
N VAL A 422 15.30 -5.49 -13.15
CA VAL A 422 14.13 -5.75 -12.30
C VAL A 422 14.22 -5.01 -10.95
N MET A 423 15.38 -5.05 -10.29
CA MET A 423 15.56 -4.32 -9.03
C MET A 423 15.49 -2.81 -9.21
N ARG A 424 16.07 -2.27 -10.29
CA ARG A 424 15.98 -0.84 -10.61
C ARG A 424 14.53 -0.42 -10.85
N TYR A 425 13.76 -1.23 -11.56
CA TYR A 425 12.32 -1.00 -11.74
C TYR A 425 11.60 -0.89 -10.39
N PHE A 426 11.78 -1.84 -9.47
CA PHE A 426 11.12 -1.79 -8.15
C PHE A 426 11.55 -0.62 -7.25
N TYR A 427 12.72 -0.05 -7.49
CA TYR A 427 13.20 1.14 -6.77
C TYR A 427 12.99 2.45 -7.54
N ASN A 428 12.27 2.44 -8.67
CA ASN A 428 12.11 3.60 -9.57
C ASN A 428 13.46 4.23 -9.98
N LEU A 429 14.49 3.40 -10.16
CA LEU A 429 15.84 3.78 -10.58
C LEU A 429 16.09 3.51 -12.06
N LEU A 430 15.03 3.39 -12.87
CA LEU A 430 15.20 3.32 -14.32
C LEU A 430 15.61 4.72 -14.82
N PRO A 431 16.68 4.83 -15.62
CA PRO A 431 16.97 6.07 -16.32
C PRO A 431 15.82 6.40 -17.28
N ASP A 432 15.48 7.68 -17.38
CA ASP A 432 14.47 8.21 -18.31
C ASP A 432 14.71 7.76 -19.77
#